data_AF-A0A7S2NL09-F1
#
_entry.id   AF-A0A7S2NL09-F1
#
_cell.length_a   1.000
_cell.length_b   1.000
_cell.length_c   1.000
_cell.angle_alpha   90.00
_cell.angle_beta   90.00
_cell.angle_gamma   90.00
#
_symmetry.space_group_name_H-M   'P 1'
#
loop_
_entity.id
_entity.type
_entity.pdbx_description
1 polymer ?
#
loop_
_entity_poly.entity_id
_entity_poly.type
_entity_poly.pdbx_seq_one_letter_code
_entity_poly.pdbx_strand_id
1 'polypeptide(L)'
;RNRLWLLAAPLLINSPSASMAADVLSLSARFQSDVSAIGGSTSAIGGGATVARSLDAFPVLAAQRDVQRLLADEDTFRTMVSIGLPTGNLQPPPQILFNIFKRLEDSTKDPGEFMDAAIEYVEYARDANDLVELARLSRTNGGGPQVLQDYLDRSMVATQGAAKALDRMVPLLPS
;
A
#
# COMPACT_ATOMS: atom_id res chain seq x y z
N ARG A 1 -34.86 2.01 55.26
CA ARG A 1 -34.47 3.21 56.04
C ARG A 1 -32.99 3.47 55.76
N ASN A 2 -32.70 4.14 54.66
CA ASN A 2 -32.33 5.57 54.60
C ASN A 2 -30.94 5.86 55.17
N ARG A 3 -29.97 6.12 54.28
CA ARG A 3 -29.22 7.39 54.24
C ARG A 3 -28.46 7.59 52.92
N LEU A 4 -28.95 8.57 52.16
CA LEU A 4 -28.27 9.35 51.12
C LEU A 4 -27.02 10.06 51.66
N TRP A 5 -26.01 10.27 50.80
CA TRP A 5 -25.26 11.52 50.50
C TRP A 5 -24.30 11.18 49.32
N LEU A 6 -24.57 11.53 48.05
CA LEU A 6 -24.28 12.81 47.36
C LEU A 6 -22.83 13.31 47.50
N LEU A 7 -21.98 13.01 46.51
CA LEU A 7 -20.91 13.89 46.06
C LEU A 7 -20.80 13.83 44.52
N ALA A 8 -21.16 14.95 43.90
CA ALA A 8 -20.87 15.28 42.53
C ALA A 8 -19.43 15.82 42.42
N ALA A 9 -18.74 15.51 41.33
CA ALA A 9 -17.59 16.28 40.87
C ALA A 9 -17.59 16.31 39.32
N PRO A 10 -17.62 17.50 38.71
CA PRO A 10 -17.53 17.69 37.26
C PRO A 10 -16.06 17.76 36.84
N LEU A 11 -15.69 17.06 35.77
CA LEU A 11 -14.42 17.33 35.09
C LEU A 11 -14.69 18.17 33.84
N LEU A 12 -14.37 19.45 34.03
CA LEU A 12 -14.24 20.48 33.02
C LEU A 12 -13.17 20.12 31.98
N ILE A 13 -13.56 20.24 30.71
CA ILE A 13 -12.91 21.04 29.65
C ILE A 13 -11.37 21.04 29.67
N ASN A 14 -10.78 20.40 28.67
CA ASN A 14 -9.60 20.96 28.04
C ASN A 14 -9.61 20.69 26.52
N SER A 15 -10.05 21.70 25.77
CA SER A 15 -9.80 21.82 24.33
C SER A 15 -8.65 22.79 24.12
N PRO A 16 -7.59 22.34 23.44
CA PRO A 16 -6.86 23.19 22.49
C PRO A 16 -6.66 22.41 21.18
N SER A 17 -6.57 22.96 19.99
CA SER A 17 -6.72 24.29 19.43
C SER A 17 -6.72 24.06 17.93
N ALA A 18 -7.60 24.74 17.19
CA ALA A 18 -7.50 24.84 15.75
C ALA A 18 -6.22 25.61 15.40
N SER A 19 -5.30 25.00 14.65
CA SER A 19 -4.33 25.65 13.76
C SER A 19 -3.45 24.60 13.10
N MET A 20 -3.90 24.09 11.95
CA MET A 20 -3.01 23.86 10.81
C MET A 20 -3.82 24.16 9.55
N ALA A 21 -3.98 25.46 9.33
CA ALA A 21 -4.28 25.98 8.01
C ALA A 21 -3.08 25.70 7.10
N ALA A 22 -3.40 25.29 5.88
CA ALA A 22 -2.74 25.70 4.65
C ALA A 22 -1.20 25.75 4.67
N ASP A 23 -0.55 24.66 4.22
CA ASP A 23 0.71 24.77 3.48
C ASP A 23 1.10 23.46 2.78
N VAL A 24 0.49 23.16 1.63
CA VAL A 24 1.06 22.23 0.64
C VAL A 24 0.84 22.72 -0.81
N LEU A 25 0.70 24.03 -0.98
CA LEU A 25 0.59 24.68 -2.29
C LEU A 25 1.73 25.71 -2.45
N SER A 26 2.98 25.24 -2.56
CA SER A 26 4.09 25.95 -3.23
C SER A 26 5.43 25.32 -2.88
N LEU A 27 5.82 24.27 -3.60
CA LEU A 27 7.22 23.91 -3.86
C LEU A 27 7.20 22.82 -4.93
N SER A 28 7.14 23.15 -6.23
CA SER A 28 8.34 23.08 -7.08
C SER A 28 8.10 23.73 -8.45
N ALA A 29 7.48 24.90 -8.47
CA ALA A 29 7.57 25.82 -9.61
C ALA A 29 8.97 26.46 -9.59
N ARG A 30 10.00 25.75 -10.07
CA ARG A 30 11.37 26.29 -10.29
C ARG A 30 12.24 25.25 -10.98
N PHE A 31 12.02 25.04 -12.28
CA PHE A 31 13.07 24.61 -13.21
C PHE A 31 12.63 24.96 -14.63
N GLN A 32 12.75 26.24 -14.96
CA GLN A 32 12.59 26.70 -16.33
C GLN A 32 13.57 27.84 -16.56
N SER A 33 14.78 27.48 -17.00
CA SER A 33 15.60 28.33 -17.86
C SER A 33 16.78 27.54 -18.44
N ASP A 34 16.83 27.57 -19.76
CA ASP A 34 17.99 27.44 -20.64
C ASP A 34 18.63 26.07 -20.86
N VAL A 35 18.17 25.38 -21.92
CA VAL A 35 19.07 24.93 -22.99
C VAL A 35 18.35 25.07 -24.35
N SER A 36 18.65 26.14 -25.07
CA SER A 36 18.36 26.22 -26.51
C SER A 36 19.38 25.38 -27.29
N ALA A 37 18.85 24.53 -28.17
CA ALA A 37 19.39 24.13 -29.46
C ALA A 37 20.82 23.58 -29.59
N ILE A 38 20.93 22.24 -29.69
CA ILE A 38 21.82 21.50 -30.62
C ILE A 38 21.02 20.22 -30.97
N GLY A 39 20.42 20.05 -32.15
CA GLY A 39 21.14 19.84 -33.40
C GLY A 39 21.62 18.39 -33.50
N GLY A 40 20.75 17.44 -33.86
CA GLY A 40 21.17 16.04 -33.98
C GLY A 40 20.05 15.06 -34.28
N SER A 41 19.57 15.06 -35.52
CA SER A 41 18.75 13.97 -36.06
C SER A 41 19.55 12.66 -36.01
N THR A 42 19.25 11.81 -35.02
CA THR A 42 19.65 10.40 -35.05
C THR A 42 18.43 9.55 -34.77
N SER A 43 17.72 9.24 -35.85
CA SER A 43 16.75 8.15 -35.90
C SER A 43 17.50 6.83 -35.70
N ALA A 44 17.53 6.30 -34.48
CA ALA A 44 18.06 4.96 -34.23
C ALA A 44 17.40 4.30 -33.01
N ILE A 45 16.67 3.21 -33.30
CA ILE A 45 16.30 2.10 -32.40
C ILE A 45 15.15 2.39 -31.40
N GLY A 46 13.94 2.58 -31.91
CA GLY A 46 12.68 2.62 -31.15
C GLY A 46 12.20 1.27 -30.56
N GLY A 47 13.09 0.31 -30.32
CA GLY A 47 12.74 -1.03 -29.80
C GLY A 47 13.15 -1.29 -28.35
N GLY A 48 14.17 -0.59 -27.82
CA GLY A 48 14.69 -0.83 -26.47
C GLY A 48 13.83 -0.25 -25.35
N ALA A 49 13.23 0.93 -25.58
CA ALA A 49 12.40 1.60 -24.58
C ALA A 49 11.09 0.83 -24.30
N THR A 50 10.51 0.20 -25.32
CA THR A 50 9.26 -0.56 -25.21
C THR A 50 9.47 -1.88 -24.45
N VAL A 51 10.58 -2.57 -24.68
CA VAL A 51 10.93 -3.81 -23.94
C VAL A 51 11.30 -3.49 -22.49
N ALA A 52 12.04 -2.41 -22.22
CA ALA A 52 12.35 -1.99 -20.86
C ALA A 52 11.08 -1.66 -20.06
N ARG A 53 10.09 -1.00 -20.70
CA ARG A 53 8.78 -0.69 -20.09
C ARG A 53 7.95 -1.95 -19.82
N SER A 54 8.01 -2.97 -20.68
CA SER A 54 7.31 -4.24 -20.43
C SER A 54 7.93 -5.02 -19.27
N LEU A 55 9.25 -4.87 -19.03
CA LEU A 55 9.92 -5.48 -17.87
C LEU A 55 9.52 -4.78 -16.56
N ASP A 56 9.30 -3.47 -16.58
CA ASP A 56 8.85 -2.72 -15.41
C ASP A 56 7.41 -3.07 -14.99
N ALA A 57 6.59 -3.62 -15.89
CA ALA A 57 5.24 -4.10 -15.59
C ALA A 57 5.24 -5.44 -14.83
N PHE A 58 6.33 -6.22 -14.94
CA PHE A 58 6.42 -7.56 -14.36
C PHE A 58 6.20 -7.61 -12.84
N PRO A 59 6.77 -6.71 -12.00
CA PRO A 59 6.49 -6.67 -10.57
C PRO A 59 5.00 -6.49 -10.24
N VAL A 60 4.28 -5.66 -11.00
CA VAL A 60 2.84 -5.41 -10.79
C VAL A 60 2.03 -6.67 -11.10
N LEU A 61 2.33 -7.32 -12.23
CA LEU A 61 1.68 -8.57 -12.62
C LEU A 61 2.01 -9.73 -11.67
N ALA A 62 3.25 -9.81 -11.20
CA ALA A 62 3.67 -10.79 -10.21
C ALA A 62 2.90 -10.59 -8.91
N ALA A 63 2.83 -9.35 -8.41
CA ALA A 63 2.06 -9.00 -7.22
C ALA A 63 0.57 -9.34 -7.35
N GLN A 64 -0.05 -9.08 -8.50
CA GLN A 64 -1.44 -9.48 -8.74
C GLN A 64 -1.64 -10.99 -8.55
N ARG A 65 -0.80 -11.82 -9.17
CA ARG A 65 -0.91 -13.28 -9.03
C ARG A 65 -0.67 -13.74 -7.60
N ASP A 66 0.30 -13.16 -6.92
CA ASP A 66 0.66 -13.58 -5.56
C ASP A 66 -0.42 -13.17 -4.55
N VAL A 67 -0.99 -11.96 -4.68
CA VAL A 67 -2.13 -11.51 -3.87
C VAL A 67 -3.37 -12.34 -4.15
N GLN A 68 -3.68 -12.63 -5.41
CA GLN A 68 -4.80 -13.50 -5.76
C GLN A 68 -4.63 -14.92 -5.21
N ARG A 69 -3.41 -15.48 -5.25
CA ARG A 69 -3.10 -16.78 -4.64
C ARG A 69 -3.29 -16.74 -3.12
N LEU A 70 -2.79 -15.71 -2.45
CA LEU A 70 -2.99 -15.52 -1.01
C LEU A 70 -4.47 -15.49 -0.65
N LEU A 71 -5.27 -14.72 -1.40
CA LEU A 71 -6.72 -14.61 -1.17
C LEU A 71 -7.47 -15.91 -1.46
N ALA A 72 -7.02 -16.70 -2.44
CA ALA A 72 -7.62 -17.99 -2.73
C ALA A 72 -7.41 -19.01 -1.60
N ASP A 73 -6.28 -18.92 -0.90
CA ASP A 73 -5.88 -19.84 0.18
C ASP A 73 -5.81 -19.13 1.55
N GLU A 74 -6.71 -18.17 1.80
CA GLU A 74 -6.72 -17.32 3.00
C GLU A 74 -6.70 -18.13 4.31
N ASP A 75 -7.55 -19.16 4.41
CA ASP A 75 -7.65 -20.01 5.61
C ASP A 75 -6.34 -20.74 5.91
N THR A 76 -5.65 -21.20 4.86
CA THR A 76 -4.35 -21.87 4.98
C THR A 76 -3.30 -20.88 5.49
N PHE A 77 -3.26 -19.68 4.92
CA PHE A 77 -2.36 -18.63 5.38
C PHE A 77 -2.60 -18.26 6.84
N ARG A 78 -3.86 -18.02 7.23
CA ARG A 78 -4.26 -17.70 8.61
C ARG A 78 -3.83 -18.79 9.57
N THR A 79 -4.06 -20.05 9.20
CA THR A 79 -3.67 -21.20 10.02
C THR A 79 -2.16 -21.23 10.21
N MET A 80 -1.38 -21.14 9.12
CA MET A 80 0.09 -21.17 9.16
C MET A 80 0.66 -20.05 10.03
N VAL A 81 0.16 -18.82 9.90
CA VAL A 81 0.61 -17.70 10.75
C VAL A 81 0.21 -17.93 12.20
N SER A 82 -1.01 -18.41 12.47
CA SER A 82 -1.51 -18.66 13.83
C SER A 82 -0.64 -19.68 14.59
N ILE A 83 -0.25 -20.78 13.93
CA ILE A 83 0.56 -21.85 14.54
C ILE A 83 2.08 -21.62 14.37
N GLY A 84 2.48 -20.57 13.66
CA GLY A 84 3.90 -20.20 13.47
C GLY A 84 4.67 -21.07 12.49
N LEU A 85 3.98 -21.69 11.53
CA LEU A 85 4.63 -22.36 10.42
C LEU A 85 5.06 -21.34 9.34
N PRO A 86 6.12 -21.65 8.57
CA PRO A 86 6.50 -20.84 7.42
C PRO A 86 5.36 -20.87 6.39
N THR A 87 4.98 -19.69 5.90
CA THR A 87 3.84 -19.55 4.97
C THR A 87 4.19 -19.90 3.51
N GLY A 88 5.46 -20.17 3.22
CA GLY A 88 5.93 -20.62 1.91
C GLY A 88 5.57 -19.63 0.80
N ASN A 89 4.71 -20.06 -0.13
CA ASN A 89 4.27 -19.25 -1.28
C ASN A 89 3.07 -18.33 -0.96
N LEU A 90 2.49 -18.44 0.24
CA LEU A 90 1.41 -17.56 0.71
C LEU A 90 2.07 -16.44 1.51
N GLN A 91 2.42 -15.35 0.82
CA GLN A 91 3.04 -14.19 1.42
C GLN A 91 2.08 -13.00 1.35
N PRO A 92 2.13 -12.08 2.33
CA PRO A 92 1.43 -10.80 2.23
C PRO A 92 1.80 -10.07 0.93
N PRO A 93 1.00 -9.08 0.48
CA PRO A 93 1.28 -8.33 -0.73
C PRO A 93 2.74 -7.84 -0.78
N PRO A 94 3.47 -8.07 -1.88
CA PRO A 94 4.87 -7.68 -1.97
C PRO A 94 5.03 -6.16 -1.97
N GLN A 95 6.11 -5.65 -1.40
CA GLN A 95 6.41 -4.22 -1.44
C GLN A 95 7.06 -3.83 -2.77
N ILE A 96 6.28 -3.26 -3.68
CA ILE A 96 6.80 -2.72 -4.93
C ILE A 96 7.38 -1.33 -4.67
N LEU A 97 8.63 -1.11 -5.08
CA LEU A 97 9.28 0.20 -4.97
C LEU A 97 8.52 1.25 -5.78
N PHE A 98 8.22 2.40 -5.18
CA PHE A 98 7.45 3.46 -5.83
C PHE A 98 8.05 3.94 -7.16
N ASN A 99 9.38 3.90 -7.28
CA ASN A 99 10.09 4.22 -8.53
C ASN A 99 9.66 3.33 -9.72
N ILE A 100 9.20 2.10 -9.48
CA ILE A 100 8.67 1.24 -10.54
C ILE A 100 7.38 1.84 -11.11
N PHE A 101 6.44 2.27 -10.25
CA PHE A 101 5.21 2.93 -10.69
C PHE A 101 5.51 4.23 -11.45
N LYS A 102 6.47 5.03 -10.96
CA LYS A 102 6.90 6.23 -11.67
C LYS A 102 7.49 5.99 -13.04
N ARG A 103 8.20 4.88 -13.27
CA ARG A 103 8.68 4.52 -14.62
C ARG A 103 7.55 4.05 -15.54
N LEU A 104 6.49 3.48 -14.98
CA LEU A 104 5.33 3.01 -15.73
C LEU A 104 4.33 4.13 -16.07
N GLU A 105 4.24 5.17 -15.24
CA GLU A 105 3.29 6.29 -15.34
C GLU A 105 3.16 6.84 -16.76
N ASP A 106 4.27 7.20 -17.41
CA ASP A 106 4.27 7.78 -18.77
C ASP A 106 3.85 6.79 -19.88
N SER A 107 3.74 5.51 -19.55
CA SER A 107 3.45 4.43 -20.50
C SER A 107 2.09 3.77 -20.29
N THR A 108 1.35 4.19 -19.26
CA THR A 108 0.00 3.67 -19.02
C THR A 108 -1.05 4.43 -19.83
N LYS A 109 -2.20 3.78 -20.04
CA LYS A 109 -3.33 4.37 -20.78
C LYS A 109 -3.93 5.58 -20.07
N ASP A 110 -3.91 5.55 -18.75
CA ASP A 110 -4.38 6.61 -17.86
C ASP A 110 -3.37 6.76 -16.70
N PRO A 111 -2.42 7.71 -16.79
CA PRO A 111 -1.41 7.93 -15.77
C PRO A 111 -2.00 8.34 -14.41
N GLY A 112 -3.08 9.12 -14.41
CA GLY A 112 -3.72 9.61 -13.18
C GLY A 112 -4.34 8.47 -12.39
N GLU A 113 -5.25 7.72 -13.02
CA GLU A 113 -5.90 6.56 -12.41
C GLU A 113 -4.89 5.48 -12.01
N PHE A 114 -3.84 5.26 -12.82
CA PHE A 114 -2.78 4.32 -12.49
C PHE A 114 -2.01 4.71 -11.23
N MET A 115 -1.62 5.99 -11.11
CA MET A 115 -0.87 6.47 -9.95
C MET A 115 -1.72 6.52 -8.68
N ASP A 116 -3.00 6.87 -8.78
CA ASP A 116 -3.93 6.83 -7.65
C ASP A 116 -4.06 5.39 -7.13
N ALA A 117 -4.28 4.42 -8.03
CA ALA A 117 -4.32 3.01 -7.67
C ALA A 117 -2.96 2.48 -7.14
N ALA A 118 -1.83 2.97 -7.66
CA ALA A 118 -0.51 2.60 -7.16
C ALA A 118 -0.26 3.09 -5.72
N ILE A 119 -0.73 4.30 -5.38
CA ILE A 119 -0.64 4.85 -4.02
C ILE A 119 -1.48 4.00 -3.07
N GLU A 120 -2.74 3.73 -3.42
CA GLU A 120 -3.62 2.86 -2.64
C GLU A 120 -2.97 1.47 -2.42
N TYR A 121 -2.39 0.88 -3.47
CA TYR A 121 -1.71 -0.41 -3.37
C TYR A 121 -0.56 -0.38 -2.36
N VAL A 122 0.30 0.65 -2.40
CA VAL A 122 1.45 0.77 -1.49
C VAL A 122 0.99 0.88 -0.04
N GLU A 123 -0.04 1.68 0.23
CA GLU A 123 -0.63 1.83 1.57
C GLU A 123 -1.19 0.50 2.07
N TYR A 124 -2.02 -0.16 1.27
CA TYR A 124 -2.61 -1.45 1.63
C TYR A 124 -1.57 -2.56 1.79
N ALA A 125 -0.57 -2.62 0.91
CA ALA A 125 0.50 -3.62 1.00
C ALA A 125 1.28 -3.43 2.29
N ARG A 126 1.63 -2.18 2.64
CA ARG A 126 2.31 -1.86 3.89
C ARG A 126 1.48 -2.26 5.10
N ASP A 127 0.23 -1.83 5.16
CA ASP A 127 -0.66 -2.16 6.27
C ASP A 127 -0.83 -3.68 6.44
N ALA A 128 -0.99 -4.41 5.35
CA ALA A 128 -1.09 -5.87 5.38
C ALA A 128 0.17 -6.52 5.98
N ASN A 129 1.37 -6.07 5.59
CA ASN A 129 2.64 -6.57 6.11
C ASN A 129 2.83 -6.23 7.59
N ASP A 130 2.58 -4.98 7.97
CA ASP A 130 2.71 -4.50 9.35
C ASP A 130 1.77 -5.28 10.28
N LEU A 131 0.54 -5.56 9.85
CA LEU A 131 -0.44 -6.34 10.60
C LEU A 131 -0.05 -7.83 10.73
N VAL A 132 0.52 -8.45 9.69
CA VAL A 132 1.06 -9.82 9.79
C VAL A 132 2.20 -9.88 10.80
N GLU A 133 3.05 -8.86 10.82
CA GLU A 133 4.15 -8.81 11.78
C GLU A 133 3.64 -8.61 13.22
N LEU A 134 2.64 -7.74 13.42
CA LEU A 134 1.96 -7.62 14.70
C LEU A 134 1.29 -8.92 15.14
N ALA A 135 0.70 -9.68 14.22
CA ALA A 135 0.14 -11.01 14.50
C ALA A 135 1.22 -12.01 14.94
N ARG A 136 2.42 -11.95 14.34
CA ARG A 136 3.56 -12.80 14.75
C ARG A 136 4.09 -12.39 16.13
N LEU A 137 4.22 -11.10 16.39
CA LEU A 137 4.69 -10.56 17.67
C LEU A 137 3.69 -10.80 18.81
N SER A 138 2.38 -10.72 18.55
CA SER A 138 1.36 -10.97 19.58
C SER A 138 1.41 -12.41 20.10
N ARG A 139 1.83 -13.37 19.25
CA ARG A 139 2.07 -14.77 19.65
C ARG A 139 3.21 -14.90 20.65
N THR A 140 4.31 -14.18 20.44
CA THR A 140 5.50 -14.29 21.31
C THR A 140 5.38 -13.44 22.57
N ASN A 141 4.67 -12.31 22.50
CA ASN A 141 4.61 -11.31 23.57
C ASN A 141 3.37 -11.43 24.47
N GLY A 142 2.59 -12.51 24.34
CA GLY A 142 1.47 -12.81 25.23
C GLY A 142 0.17 -12.04 24.96
N GLY A 143 -0.05 -11.56 23.73
CA GLY A 143 -1.29 -10.87 23.35
C GLY A 143 -2.54 -11.77 23.32
N GLY A 144 -2.36 -13.09 23.32
CA GLY A 144 -3.43 -14.08 23.30
C GLY A 144 -4.02 -14.33 21.89
N PRO A 145 -4.78 -15.42 21.71
CA PRO A 145 -5.28 -15.82 20.39
C PRO A 145 -6.22 -14.79 19.74
N GLN A 146 -7.01 -14.07 20.53
CA GLN A 146 -7.96 -13.08 20.01
C GLN A 146 -7.26 -11.90 19.32
N VAL A 147 -6.17 -11.39 19.92
CA VAL A 147 -5.40 -10.27 19.35
C VAL A 147 -4.71 -10.70 18.06
N LEU A 148 -4.20 -11.94 18.01
CA LEU A 148 -3.63 -12.50 16.79
C LEU A 148 -4.68 -12.56 15.66
N GLN A 149 -5.89 -13.03 15.96
CA GLN A 149 -6.95 -13.10 14.95
C GLN A 149 -7.40 -11.72 14.48
N ASP A 150 -7.49 -10.72 15.36
CA ASP A 150 -7.81 -9.33 14.97
C ASP A 150 -6.80 -8.77 13.95
N TYR A 151 -5.50 -8.97 14.21
CA TYR A 151 -4.46 -8.53 13.28
C TYR A 151 -4.53 -9.28 11.95
N LEU A 152 -4.80 -10.59 11.96
CA LEU A 152 -4.97 -11.37 10.73
C LEU A 152 -6.21 -10.91 9.94
N ASP A 153 -7.34 -10.68 10.60
CA ASP A 153 -8.55 -10.17 9.95
C ASP A 153 -8.30 -8.85 9.25
N ARG A 154 -7.68 -7.90 9.95
CA ARG A 154 -7.36 -6.60 9.39
C ARG A 154 -6.33 -6.69 8.27
N SER A 155 -5.35 -7.60 8.38
CA SER A 155 -4.37 -7.84 7.32
C SER A 155 -5.02 -8.37 6.04
N MET A 156 -6.01 -9.26 6.16
CA MET A 156 -6.74 -9.77 4.99
C MET A 156 -7.63 -8.70 4.37
N VAL A 157 -8.24 -7.82 5.15
CA VAL A 157 -8.95 -6.64 4.63
C VAL A 157 -8.00 -5.73 3.84
N ALA A 158 -6.81 -5.45 4.37
CA ALA A 158 -5.80 -4.66 3.64
C ALA A 158 -5.33 -5.39 2.37
N THR A 159 -5.14 -6.71 2.42
CA THR A 159 -4.78 -7.54 1.25
C THR A 159 -5.85 -7.46 0.16
N GLN A 160 -7.13 -7.47 0.52
CA GLN A 160 -8.23 -7.26 -0.44
C GLN A 160 -8.22 -5.84 -1.04
N GLY A 161 -7.86 -4.83 -0.25
CA GLY A 161 -7.62 -3.47 -0.76
C GLY A 161 -6.51 -3.43 -1.80
N ALA A 162 -5.37 -4.06 -1.50
CA ALA A 162 -4.25 -4.20 -2.43
C ALA A 162 -4.65 -4.93 -3.72
N ALA A 163 -5.46 -5.99 -3.62
CA ALA A 163 -5.96 -6.71 -4.79
C ALA A 163 -6.81 -5.82 -5.70
N LYS A 164 -7.74 -5.05 -5.12
CA LYS A 164 -8.59 -4.12 -5.88
C LYS A 164 -7.78 -3.04 -6.59
N ALA A 165 -6.77 -2.50 -5.92
CA ALA A 165 -5.85 -1.53 -6.52
C ALA A 165 -5.06 -2.15 -7.69
N LEU A 166 -4.59 -3.39 -7.55
CA LEU A 166 -3.93 -4.13 -8.64
C LEU A 166 -4.87 -4.40 -9.82
N ASP A 167 -6.12 -4.78 -9.56
CA ASP A 167 -7.12 -5.01 -10.60
C ASP A 167 -7.49 -3.73 -11.37
N ARG A 168 -7.36 -2.54 -10.75
CA ARG A 168 -7.46 -1.24 -11.42
C ARG A 168 -6.21 -0.91 -12.25
N MET A 169 -5.00 -1.21 -11.74
CA MET A 169 -3.74 -0.90 -12.42
C MET A 169 -3.50 -1.77 -13.65
N VAL A 170 -3.75 -3.08 -13.57
CA VAL A 170 -3.34 -4.05 -14.60
C VAL A 170 -3.92 -3.75 -16.00
N PRO A 171 -5.20 -3.37 -16.16
CA PRO A 171 -5.76 -2.99 -17.46
C PRO A 171 -5.12 -1.73 -18.08
N LEU A 172 -4.48 -0.89 -17.26
CA LEU A 172 -3.85 0.37 -17.66
C LEU A 172 -2.40 0.20 -18.11
N LEU A 173 -1.78 -0.95 -17.80
CA LEU A 173 -0.40 -1.23 -18.18
C LEU A 173 -0.22 -1.22 -19.71
N PRO A 174 0.99 -0.85 -20.19
CA PRO A 174 1.32 -0.95 -21.61
C PRO A 174 1.22 -2.40 -22.09
N SER A 175 0.52 -2.59 -23.21
CA SER A 175 0.33 -3.87 -23.91
C SER A 175 1.45 -4.17 -24.90
#